data_AF-A0A379B2M3-F1
#
_entry.id   AF-A0A379B2M3-F1
#
_cell.length_a   1.000
_cell.length_b   1.000
_cell.length_c   1.000
_cell.angle_alpha   90.00
_cell.angle_beta   90.00
_cell.angle_gamma   90.00
#
_symmetry.space_group_name_H-M   'P 1'
#
loop_
_entity.id
_entity.type
_entity.pdbx_description
1 polymer ?
#
loop_
_entity_poly.entity_id
_entity_poly.type
_entity_poly.pdbx_seq_one_letter_code
_entity_poly.pdbx_strand_id
1 'polypeptide(L)'
;MTLTRKTLFLLTAAFGTHSLQTASADAVVKAEKLHASANRSYKVAEFTQTGNASWYGGRFHGRKTSGGDRYDMNAFTAAHKPCPSPAMCA
;
A
#
# COMPACT_ATOMS: atom_id res chain seq x y z
N MET A 1 55.32 16.01 3.64
CA MET A 1 54.77 15.52 4.93
C MET A 1 54.39 14.06 4.74
N THR A 2 55.31 13.16 5.03
CA THR A 2 55.24 11.72 4.75
C THR A 2 54.53 10.99 5.91
N LEU A 3 53.22 10.74 5.78
CA LEU A 3 52.48 9.93 6.75
C LEU A 3 52.86 8.46 6.61
N THR A 4 53.77 8.01 7.47
CA THR A 4 54.21 6.61 7.53
C THR A 4 53.12 5.70 8.10
N ARG A 5 52.99 4.52 7.50
CA ARG A 5 52.06 3.39 7.76
C ARG A 5 51.79 3.00 9.24
N LYS A 6 52.56 3.53 10.20
CA LYS A 6 52.34 3.41 11.65
C LYS A 6 51.23 4.33 12.17
N THR A 7 50.92 5.45 11.52
CA THR A 7 49.79 6.33 11.90
C THR A 7 48.43 5.75 11.51
N LEU A 8 48.39 4.75 10.63
CA LEU A 8 47.15 4.08 10.24
C LEU A 8 46.69 3.01 11.25
N PHE A 9 47.60 2.52 12.12
CA PHE A 9 47.33 1.37 13.00
C PHE A 9 46.89 1.75 14.43
N LEU A 10 46.87 3.04 14.78
CA LEU A 10 46.50 3.51 16.13
C LEU A 10 45.11 4.16 16.22
N LEU A 11 44.32 4.18 15.13
CA LEU A 11 42.97 4.75 15.14
C LEU A 11 41.85 3.74 15.46
N THR A 12 42.16 2.47 15.66
CA THR A 12 41.17 1.40 15.91
C THR A 12 40.85 1.17 17.39
N ALA A 13 41.38 1.99 18.31
CA ALA A 13 41.28 1.76 19.76
C ALA A 13 40.29 2.68 20.51
N ALA A 14 39.27 3.24 19.85
CA ALA A 14 38.29 4.11 20.52
C ALA A 14 36.81 3.87 20.15
N PHE A 15 36.49 2.92 19.28
CA PHE A 15 35.11 2.44 19.16
C PHE A 15 34.94 1.32 20.17
N GLY A 16 34.76 1.75 21.42
CA GLY A 16 34.38 0.91 22.53
C GLY A 16 33.22 0.01 22.11
N THR A 17 33.21 -1.19 22.67
CA THR A 17 32.09 -2.10 22.67
C THR A 17 30.81 -1.36 23.07
N HIS A 18 30.09 -0.80 22.10
CA HIS A 18 28.68 -0.53 22.29
C HIS A 18 28.05 -1.91 22.39
N SER A 19 27.80 -2.32 23.64
CA SER A 19 26.94 -3.45 23.94
C SER A 19 25.74 -3.34 23.01
N LEU A 20 25.63 -4.31 22.10
CA LEU A 20 24.41 -4.52 21.34
C LEU A 20 23.36 -4.88 22.39
N GLN A 21 22.64 -3.87 22.86
CA GLN A 21 21.43 -4.05 23.62
C GLN A 21 20.45 -4.68 22.62
N THR A 22 20.39 -6.01 22.59
CA THR A 22 19.24 -6.70 22.00
C THR A 22 18.05 -6.19 22.80
N ALA A 23 17.28 -5.28 22.20
CA ALA A 23 15.99 -4.90 22.72
C ALA A 23 15.14 -6.16 22.67
N SER A 24 15.05 -6.85 23.79
CA SER A 24 14.15 -8.00 23.94
C SER A 24 12.75 -7.47 23.70
N ALA A 25 12.16 -7.88 22.58
CA ALA A 25 10.76 -7.59 22.28
C ALA A 25 9.87 -8.50 23.14
N ASP A 26 9.96 -8.37 24.46
CA ASP A 26 9.06 -9.01 25.42
C ASP A 26 7.80 -8.13 25.60
N ALA A 27 7.33 -7.53 24.51
CA ALA A 27 5.98 -6.99 24.47
C ALA A 27 5.05 -8.20 24.46
N VAL A 28 4.68 -8.66 25.65
CA VAL A 28 3.59 -9.62 25.85
C VAL A 28 2.33 -8.92 25.35
N VAL A 29 2.03 -9.08 24.06
CA VAL A 29 0.77 -8.65 23.48
C VAL A 29 -0.30 -9.38 24.26
N LYS A 30 -1.17 -8.62 24.94
CA LYS A 30 -2.32 -9.20 25.62
C LYS A 30 -3.12 -9.97 24.58
N ALA A 31 -3.15 -11.29 24.71
CA ALA A 31 -3.93 -12.16 23.84
C ALA A 31 -5.41 -11.93 24.14
N GLU A 32 -5.97 -10.86 23.58
CA GLU A 32 -7.41 -10.68 23.52
C GLU A 32 -8.00 -11.80 22.67
N LYS A 33 -9.21 -12.25 23.04
CA LYS A 33 -9.86 -13.34 22.32
C LYS A 33 -10.02 -12.92 20.86
N LEU A 34 -9.37 -13.64 19.94
CA LEU A 34 -9.55 -13.44 18.51
C LEU A 34 -11.05 -13.44 18.21
N HIS A 35 -11.53 -12.38 17.57
CA HIS A 35 -12.92 -12.31 17.16
C HIS A 35 -13.22 -13.52 16.25
N ALA A 36 -14.41 -14.12 16.35
CA ALA A 36 -14.73 -15.33 15.58
C ALA A 36 -14.66 -15.13 14.04
N SER A 37 -14.64 -13.87 13.59
CA SER A 37 -14.44 -13.50 12.19
C SER A 37 -12.98 -13.23 11.80
N ALA A 38 -12.06 -13.14 12.77
CA ALA A 38 -10.63 -12.99 12.49
C ALA A 38 -10.13 -14.27 11.80
N ASN A 39 -9.41 -14.12 10.70
CA ASN A 39 -8.93 -15.21 9.84
C ASN A 39 -10.01 -15.99 9.06
N ARG A 40 -11.19 -15.41 8.80
CA ARG A 40 -12.06 -15.97 7.76
C ARG A 40 -11.38 -15.86 6.41
N SER A 41 -11.04 -17.00 5.81
CA SER A 41 -10.63 -17.07 4.41
C SER A 41 -11.76 -16.56 3.53
N TYR A 42 -11.62 -15.34 3.03
CA TYR A 42 -12.53 -14.85 1.99
C TYR A 42 -12.21 -15.56 0.69
N LYS A 43 -13.20 -16.28 0.14
CA LYS A 43 -13.13 -16.85 -1.20
C LYS A 43 -13.17 -15.68 -2.19
N VAL A 44 -12.01 -15.32 -2.74
CA VAL A 44 -11.94 -14.48 -3.94
C VAL A 44 -12.42 -15.35 -5.10
N ALA A 45 -13.64 -15.11 -5.57
CA ALA A 45 -14.08 -15.67 -6.84
C ALA A 45 -13.37 -14.89 -7.95
N GLU A 46 -12.76 -15.58 -8.91
CA GLU A 46 -12.20 -14.93 -10.09
C GLU A 46 -13.35 -14.39 -10.95
N PHE A 47 -13.54 -13.06 -10.92
CA PHE A 47 -14.56 -12.38 -11.71
C PHE A 47 -13.92 -11.80 -12.98
N THR A 48 -14.41 -12.22 -14.14
CA THR A 48 -14.01 -11.65 -15.44
C THR A 48 -15.26 -11.23 -16.20
N GLN A 49 -15.28 -10.00 -16.70
CA GLN A 49 -16.36 -9.47 -17.52
C GLN A 49 -15.82 -8.89 -18.82
N THR A 50 -16.41 -9.28 -19.94
CA THR A 50 -16.09 -8.74 -21.27
C THR A 50 -17.24 -7.88 -21.77
N GLY A 51 -16.92 -6.74 -22.39
CA GLY A 51 -17.92 -5.84 -22.95
C GLY A 51 -17.29 -4.81 -23.88
N ASN A 52 -18.13 -4.04 -24.56
CA ASN A 52 -17.66 -2.94 -25.40
C ASN A 52 -17.47 -1.67 -24.56
N ALA A 53 -16.33 -1.02 -24.73
CA ALA A 53 -16.03 0.26 -24.11
C ALA A 53 -16.37 1.40 -25.07
N SER A 54 -16.95 2.47 -24.53
CA SER A 54 -17.18 3.71 -25.25
C SER A 54 -16.73 4.88 -24.39
N TRP A 55 -16.38 6.00 -25.02
CA TRP A 55 -15.85 7.18 -24.36
C TRP A 55 -16.82 8.35 -24.45
N TYR A 56 -16.80 9.23 -23.45
CA TYR A 56 -17.61 10.45 -23.45
C TYR A 56 -16.87 11.59 -24.17
N GLY A 57 -17.58 12.27 -25.06
CA GLY A 57 -17.06 13.46 -25.76
C GLY A 57 -16.73 14.63 -24.84
N GLY A 58 -15.87 15.55 -25.30
CA GLY A 58 -15.46 16.74 -24.55
C GLY A 58 -16.58 17.68 -24.09
N ARG A 59 -17.79 17.55 -24.66
CA ARG A 59 -18.99 18.30 -24.24
C ARG A 59 -19.37 18.06 -22.77
N PHE A 60 -18.92 16.95 -22.17
CA PHE A 60 -19.23 16.62 -20.78
C PHE A 60 -18.14 17.05 -19.80
N HIS A 61 -16.99 17.54 -20.28
CA HIS A 61 -15.87 17.94 -19.45
C HIS A 61 -16.29 18.99 -18.40
N GLY A 62 -15.87 18.79 -17.15
CA GLY A 62 -16.21 19.65 -16.02
C GLY A 62 -17.65 19.52 -15.51
N ARG A 63 -18.46 18.58 -16.00
CA ARG A 63 -19.80 18.29 -15.44
C ARG A 63 -19.72 17.30 -14.28
N LYS A 64 -20.70 17.36 -13.37
CA LYS A 64 -20.80 16.39 -12.26
C LYS A 64 -21.17 14.99 -12.80
N THR A 65 -20.45 13.99 -12.32
CA THR A 65 -20.74 12.56 -12.54
C THR A 65 -21.74 12.03 -11.50
N SER A 66 -22.22 10.81 -11.68
CA SER A 66 -23.10 10.12 -10.73
C SER A 66 -22.45 9.90 -9.36
N GLY A 67 -21.12 9.85 -9.29
CA GLY A 67 -20.36 9.75 -8.04
C GLY A 67 -20.16 11.10 -7.34
N GLY A 68 -20.55 12.21 -7.96
CA GLY A 68 -20.41 13.56 -7.41
C GLY A 68 -19.16 14.30 -7.88
N ASP A 69 -18.11 13.58 -8.30
CA ASP A 69 -16.88 14.17 -8.86
C ASP A 69 -17.12 14.82 -10.22
N ARG A 70 -16.28 15.80 -10.56
CA ARG A 70 -16.32 16.44 -11.88
C ARG A 70 -15.59 15.58 -12.91
N TYR A 71 -16.23 15.33 -14.06
CA TYR A 71 -15.61 14.58 -15.14
C TYR A 71 -14.45 15.36 -15.77
N ASP A 72 -13.27 14.74 -15.80
CA ASP A 72 -12.13 15.19 -16.58
C ASP A 72 -11.90 14.22 -17.75
N MET A 73 -11.79 14.77 -18.97
CA MET A 73 -11.62 13.99 -20.19
C MET A 73 -10.21 13.43 -20.33
N ASN A 74 -9.24 14.08 -19.68
CA ASN A 74 -7.83 13.71 -19.72
C ASN A 74 -7.45 12.82 -18.53
N ALA A 75 -8.33 12.67 -17.55
CA ALA A 75 -8.11 11.80 -16.41
C ALA A 75 -8.41 10.35 -16.76
N PHE A 76 -7.63 9.43 -16.20
CA PHE A 76 -7.83 7.99 -16.35
C PHE A 76 -8.98 7.51 -15.46
N THR A 77 -10.21 7.76 -15.90
CA THR A 77 -11.45 7.41 -15.17
C THR A 77 -12.41 6.63 -16.07
N ALA A 78 -13.17 5.71 -15.47
CA ALA A 78 -14.13 4.88 -16.17
C ALA A 78 -15.46 4.83 -15.41
N ALA A 79 -16.57 4.76 -16.15
CA ALA A 79 -17.90 4.59 -15.60
C ALA A 79 -18.46 3.23 -16.03
N HIS A 80 -19.16 2.56 -15.12
CA HIS A 80 -19.83 1.28 -15.37
C HIS A 80 -21.34 1.41 -15.09
N LYS A 81 -22.13 0.46 -15.60
CA LYS A 81 -23.57 0.45 -15.33
C LYS A 81 -23.85 0.04 -13.89
N PRO A 82 -24.94 0.52 -13.26
CA PRO A 82 -25.34 0.07 -11.95
C PRO A 82 -25.48 -1.46 -11.93
N CYS A 83 -24.82 -2.08 -10.96
CA CYS A 83 -24.87 -3.53 -10.79
C CYS A 83 -26.12 -3.93 -10.01
N PRO A 84 -26.73 -5.08 -10.35
CA PRO A 84 -27.84 -5.62 -9.58
C PRO A 84 -27.42 -6.16 -8.20
N SER A 85 -26.14 -6.46 -7.96
CA SER A 85 -25.65 -6.90 -6.65
C SER A 85 -24.24 -6.36 -6.34
N PRO A 86 -23.91 -6.09 -5.05
CA PRO A 86 -22.63 -5.47 -4.66
C PRO A 86 -21.42 -6.39 -4.88
N ALA A 87 -21.60 -7.72 -4.94
CA ALA A 87 -20.52 -8.67 -5.13
C ALA A 87 -19.97 -8.73 -6.56
N MET A 88 -20.67 -8.13 -7.53
CA MET A 88 -20.34 -8.23 -8.96
C MET A 88 -19.62 -6.99 -9.51
N CYS A 89 -19.53 -5.89 -8.74
CA CYS A 89 -18.95 -4.63 -9.19
C CYS A 89 -17.90 -4.05 -8.23
N ALA A 90 -17.36 -4.89 -7.34
CA ALA A 90 -16.23 -4.56 -6.49
C ALA A 90 -14.90 -4.91 -7.18
#